data_AF-A0A7W0J486-F1
#
_entry.id   AF-A0A7W0J486-F1
#
_cell.length_a   1.000
_cell.length_b   1.000
_cell.length_c   1.000
_cell.angle_alpha   90.00
_cell.angle_beta   90.00
_cell.angle_gamma   90.00
#
_symmetry.space_group_name_H-M   'P 1'
#
loop_
_entity.id
_entity.type
_entity.pdbx_description
1 polymer ?
#
loop_
_entity_poly.entity_id
_entity_poly.type
_entity_poly.pdbx_seq_one_letter_code
_entity_poly.pdbx_strand_id
1 'polypeptide(L)'
;MSDEKNTKLPETVDEAVSQILDGMSADDKKSLKNTQKKDLIKFHFGWGMGIRNGFGLWNPDSPLLKSMGEVHPDDASGVIIEAVWKKLQEK
;
A
#
# COMPACT_ATOMS: atom_id res chain seq x y z
N MET A 1 19.62 -0.95 20.02
CA MET A 1 19.05 -2.20 19.51
C MET A 1 18.24 -1.82 18.30
N SER A 2 18.78 -2.10 17.12
CA SER A 2 18.09 -1.80 15.87
C SER A 2 17.03 -2.87 15.68
N ASP A 3 15.76 -2.53 15.87
CA ASP A 3 14.64 -3.37 15.47
C ASP A 3 14.63 -3.44 13.94
N GLU A 4 15.53 -4.25 13.36
CA GLU A 4 15.36 -4.75 12.00
C GLU A 4 14.15 -5.69 12.04
N LYS A 5 12.96 -5.11 11.92
CA LYS A 5 11.80 -5.84 11.42
C LYS A 5 12.22 -6.37 10.05
N ASN A 6 12.63 -7.63 10.00
CA ASN A 6 12.77 -8.43 8.79
C ASN A 6 11.41 -8.46 8.09
N THR A 7 11.14 -7.40 7.34
CA THR A 7 9.85 -7.14 6.70
C THR A 7 9.91 -7.87 5.38
N LYS A 8 9.54 -9.15 5.43
CA LYS A 8 9.28 -9.94 4.24
C LYS A 8 8.37 -9.11 3.32
N LEU A 9 8.77 -8.99 2.05
CA LEU A 9 7.93 -8.34 1.05
C LEU A 9 6.56 -9.01 1.02
N PRO A 10 5.45 -8.24 1.00
CA PRO A 10 4.13 -8.82 0.82
C PRO A 10 4.05 -9.52 -0.53
N GLU A 11 3.32 -10.64 -0.58
CA GLU A 11 3.05 -11.40 -1.79
C GLU A 11 1.61 -11.21 -2.27
N THR A 12 0.74 -10.65 -1.43
CA THR A 12 -0.67 -10.37 -1.75
C THR A 12 -1.09 -8.96 -1.33
N VAL A 13 -2.18 -8.46 -1.93
CA VAL A 13 -2.74 -7.15 -1.56
C VAL A 13 -3.14 -7.09 -0.09
N ASP A 14 -3.69 -8.18 0.47
CA ASP A 14 -4.10 -8.23 1.87
C ASP A 14 -2.91 -8.16 2.83
N GLU A 15 -1.80 -8.81 2.49
CA GLU A 15 -0.55 -8.70 3.25
C GLU A 15 0.03 -7.27 3.16
N ALA A 16 0.03 -6.67 1.96
CA ALA A 16 0.47 -5.30 1.76
C ALA A 16 -0.37 -4.31 2.59
N VAL A 17 -1.69 -4.47 2.60
CA VAL A 17 -2.62 -3.66 3.39
C VAL A 17 -2.34 -3.83 4.89
N SER A 18 -2.15 -5.07 5.35
CA SER A 18 -1.85 -5.36 6.76
C SER A 18 -0.55 -4.72 7.21
N GLN A 19 0.53 -4.88 6.42
CA GLN A 19 1.83 -4.26 6.72
C GLN A 19 1.76 -2.73 6.76
N ILE A 20 1.05 -2.11 5.82
CA ILE A 20 0.82 -0.67 5.82
C ILE A 20 0.08 -0.24 7.08
N LEU A 21 -1.03 -0.88 7.40
CA LEU A 21 -1.86 -0.50 8.55
C LEU A 21 -1.12 -0.67 9.88
N ASP A 22 -0.26 -1.67 10.00
CA ASP A 22 0.58 -1.87 11.18
C ASP A 22 1.67 -0.79 11.33
N GLY A 23 2.13 -0.21 10.22
CA GLY A 23 3.10 0.87 10.19
C GLY A 23 2.51 2.29 10.28
N MET A 24 1.21 2.46 10.01
CA MET A 24 0.56 3.78 10.03
C MET A 24 0.24 4.25 11.45
N SER A 25 0.49 5.54 11.71
CA SER A 25 0.03 6.23 12.91
C SER A 25 -1.49 6.34 12.96
N ALA A 26 -2.05 6.62 14.14
CA ALA A 26 -3.49 6.87 14.28
C ALA A 26 -3.96 8.09 13.47
N ASP A 27 -3.14 9.13 13.40
CA ASP A 27 -3.44 10.37 12.66
C ASP A 27 -3.43 10.14 11.15
N ASP A 28 -2.47 9.36 10.63
CA ASP A 28 -2.43 9.00 9.20
C ASP A 28 -3.65 8.15 8.83
N LYS A 29 -4.02 7.19 9.68
CA LYS A 29 -5.24 6.37 9.48
C LYS A 29 -6.47 7.26 9.43
N LYS A 30 -6.60 8.22 10.35
CA LYS A 30 -7.72 9.17 10.39
C LYS A 30 -7.74 10.08 9.15
N SER A 31 -6.59 10.61 8.75
CA SER A 31 -6.44 11.46 7.55
C SER A 31 -6.84 10.71 6.28
N LEU A 32 -6.39 9.47 6.12
CA LEU A 32 -6.75 8.63 4.98
C LEU A 32 -8.24 8.27 5.01
N LYS A 33 -8.77 7.84 6.17
CA LYS A 33 -10.19 7.49 6.33
C LYS A 33 -11.12 8.65 5.96
N ASN A 34 -10.74 9.88 6.31
CA ASN A 34 -11.52 11.09 6.02
C ASN A 34 -11.34 11.62 4.59
N THR A 35 -10.45 11.03 3.79
CA THR A 35 -10.28 11.39 2.39
C THR A 35 -11.40 10.76 1.54
N GLN A 36 -12.03 11.54 0.65
CA GLN A 36 -13.02 11.00 -0.29
C GLN A 36 -12.34 10.07 -1.29
N LYS A 37 -13.04 9.01 -1.72
CA LYS A 37 -12.49 8.03 -2.68
C LYS A 37 -11.90 8.68 -3.94
N LYS A 38 -12.60 9.67 -4.51
CA LYS A 38 -12.14 10.39 -5.72
C LYS A 38 -10.84 11.17 -5.52
N ASP A 39 -10.51 11.51 -4.28
CA ASP A 39 -9.35 12.32 -3.92
C ASP A 39 -8.14 11.44 -3.55
N LEU A 40 -8.25 10.11 -3.58
CA LEU A 40 -7.13 9.20 -3.29
C LEU A 40 -5.96 9.36 -4.27
N ILE A 41 -6.23 9.86 -5.47
CA ILE A 41 -5.22 10.16 -6.50
C ILE A 41 -4.10 11.07 -5.97
N LYS A 42 -4.40 11.94 -5.00
CA LYS A 42 -3.41 12.85 -4.38
C LYS A 42 -2.25 12.10 -3.70
N PHE A 43 -2.45 10.83 -3.36
CA PHE A 43 -1.45 10.00 -2.71
C PHE A 43 -0.51 9.28 -3.69
N HIS A 44 -0.77 9.25 -5.01
CA HIS A 44 0.02 8.47 -5.98
C HIS A 44 1.51 8.85 -5.99
N PHE A 45 1.84 10.15 -6.05
CA PHE A 45 3.22 10.58 -6.22
C PHE A 45 4.06 10.52 -4.95
N GLY A 46 3.47 10.80 -3.79
CA GLY A 46 4.21 10.74 -2.51
C GLY A 46 4.19 9.33 -1.95
N TRP A 47 3.03 8.95 -1.42
CA TRP A 47 2.86 7.67 -0.74
C TRP A 47 2.90 6.48 -1.70
N GLY A 48 2.28 6.60 -2.88
CA GLY A 48 2.29 5.56 -3.91
C GLY A 48 3.69 5.24 -4.42
N MET A 49 4.55 6.24 -4.61
CA MET A 49 5.98 6.02 -4.92
C MET A 49 6.69 5.29 -3.78
N GLY A 50 6.41 5.64 -2.53
CA GLY A 50 6.92 4.92 -1.35
C GLY A 50 6.52 3.44 -1.36
N ILE A 51 5.25 3.14 -1.67
CA ILE A 51 4.74 1.76 -1.80
C ILE A 51 5.46 1.01 -2.91
N ARG A 52 5.65 1.62 -4.09
CA ARG A 52 6.35 0.98 -5.22
C ARG A 52 7.77 0.59 -4.86
N ASN A 53 8.48 1.50 -4.20
CA ASN A 53 9.87 1.28 -3.78
C ASN A 53 9.94 0.25 -2.65
N GLY A 54 9.10 0.38 -1.63
CA GLY A 54 9.13 -0.47 -0.44
C GLY A 54 8.66 -1.90 -0.69
N PHE A 55 7.71 -2.11 -1.60
CA PHE A 55 7.16 -3.44 -1.92
C PHE A 55 7.73 -4.05 -3.20
N GLY A 56 8.77 -3.45 -3.77
CA GLY A 56 9.46 -4.00 -4.94
C GLY A 56 8.58 -4.11 -6.18
N LEU A 57 7.61 -3.20 -6.36
CA LEU A 57 6.66 -3.25 -7.48
C LEU A 57 7.32 -2.96 -8.83
N TRP A 58 8.53 -2.39 -8.84
CA TRP A 58 9.33 -2.22 -10.06
C TRP A 58 9.89 -3.54 -10.61
N ASN A 59 9.89 -4.61 -9.81
CA ASN A 59 10.28 -5.93 -10.27
C ASN A 59 9.07 -6.63 -10.92
N PRO A 60 9.10 -6.95 -12.23
CA PRO A 60 8.03 -7.69 -12.89
C PRO A 60 7.81 -9.08 -12.28
N ASP A 61 8.82 -9.66 -11.63
CA ASP A 61 8.71 -10.94 -10.94
C ASP A 61 8.16 -10.85 -9.51
N SER A 62 7.79 -9.66 -9.03
CA SER A 62 7.20 -9.46 -7.71
C SER A 62 5.96 -10.33 -7.52
N PRO A 63 5.90 -11.20 -6.48
CA PRO A 63 4.72 -11.99 -6.19
C PRO A 63 3.47 -11.14 -5.97
N LEU A 64 3.62 -9.98 -5.31
CA LEU A 64 2.55 -9.02 -5.14
C LEU A 64 2.03 -8.50 -6.48
N LEU A 65 2.92 -8.11 -7.39
CA LEU A 65 2.52 -7.63 -8.71
C LEU A 65 1.79 -8.72 -9.50
N LYS A 66 2.27 -9.97 -9.43
CA LYS A 66 1.62 -11.14 -10.02
C LYS A 66 0.25 -11.41 -9.41
N SER A 67 0.09 -11.24 -8.10
CA SER A 67 -1.21 -11.39 -7.42
C SER A 67 -2.28 -10.39 -7.91
N MET A 68 -1.84 -9.26 -8.46
CA MET A 68 -2.70 -8.23 -9.06
C MET A 68 -2.90 -8.41 -10.58
N GLY A 69 -2.32 -9.45 -11.18
CA GLY A 69 -2.42 -9.71 -12.61
C GLY A 69 -1.44 -8.92 -13.49
N GLU A 70 -0.23 -8.66 -12.98
CA GLU A 70 0.87 -8.03 -13.74
C GLU A 70 0.55 -6.63 -14.30
N VAL A 71 -0.09 -5.80 -13.47
CA VAL A 71 -0.41 -4.41 -13.80
C VAL A 71 0.83 -3.50 -13.76
N HIS A 72 0.73 -2.29 -14.32
CA HIS A 72 1.81 -1.30 -14.22
C HIS A 72 2.04 -0.92 -12.74
N PRO A 73 3.29 -0.67 -12.29
CA PRO A 73 3.58 -0.36 -10.89
C PRO A 73 2.85 0.88 -10.35
N ASP A 74 2.55 1.85 -11.22
CA ASP A 74 1.73 3.01 -10.85
C ASP A 74 0.31 2.60 -10.45
N ASP A 75 -0.34 1.78 -11.29
CA ASP A 75 -1.68 1.26 -11.05
C ASP A 75 -1.71 0.34 -9.82
N ALA A 76 -0.72 -0.55 -9.69
CA ALA A 76 -0.55 -1.44 -8.55
C ALA A 76 -0.58 -0.68 -7.21
N SER A 77 0.18 0.42 -7.12
CA SER A 77 0.19 1.24 -5.91
C SER A 77 -1.15 1.93 -5.65
N GLY A 78 -1.87 2.35 -6.69
CA GLY A 78 -3.23 2.89 -6.57
C GLY A 78 -4.23 1.87 -6.04
N VAL A 79 -4.15 0.63 -6.51
CA VAL A 79 -4.96 -0.49 -6.01
C VAL A 79 -4.72 -0.72 -4.52
N ILE A 80 -3.44 -0.75 -4.10
CA ILE A 80 -3.08 -0.94 -2.69
C ILE A 80 -3.59 0.23 -1.82
N ILE A 81 -3.42 1.48 -2.27
CA ILE A 81 -3.93 2.67 -1.57
C ILE A 81 -5.45 2.59 -1.40
N GLU A 82 -6.18 2.23 -2.46
CA GLU A 82 -7.63 2.05 -2.39
C GLU A 82 -8.02 0.91 -1.44
N ALA A 83 -7.27 -0.19 -1.42
CA ALA A 83 -7.53 -1.32 -0.52
C ALA A 83 -7.32 -0.94 0.95
N VAL A 84 -6.25 -0.21 1.28
CA VAL A 84 -6.01 0.32 2.63
C VAL A 84 -7.15 1.26 3.04
N TRP A 85 -7.54 2.17 2.15
CA TRP A 85 -8.64 3.09 2.38
C TRP A 85 -9.96 2.34 2.65
N LYS A 86 -10.32 1.34 1.82
CA LYS A 86 -11.50 0.49 2.05
C LYS A 86 -11.47 -0.17 3.41
N LYS A 87 -10.30 -0.71 3.82
CA LYS A 87 -10.17 -1.40 5.11
C LYS A 87 -10.42 -0.48 6.31
N LEU A 88 -10.13 0.81 6.17
CA LEU A 88 -10.41 1.83 7.19
C LEU A 88 -11.88 2.24 7.25
N GLN A 89 -12.67 1.99 6.19
CA GLN A 89 -14.12 2.25 6.18
C GLN A 89 -14.94 1.12 6.82
N GLU A 90 -14.42 -0.12 6.81
CA GLU A 90 -15.06 -1.29 7.46
C GLU A 90 -15.03 -1.25 8.99
N LYS A 91 -14.20 -0.36 9.56
CA LYS A 91 -14.04 -0.15 11.01
C LYS A 91 -14.73 1.12 11.46
#